data_AF-A0A9N7G3C4-F1
#
_entry.id   AF-A0A9N7G3C4-F1
#
_cell.length_a   1.000
_cell.length_b   1.000
_cell.length_c   1.000
_cell.angle_alpha   90.00
_cell.angle_beta   90.00
_cell.angle_gamma   90.00
#
_symmetry.space_group_name_H-M   'P 1'
#
loop_
_entity.id
_entity.type
_entity.pdbx_description
1 polymer ?
#
loop_
_entity_poly.entity_id
_entity_poly.type
_entity_poly.pdbx_seq_one_letter_code
_entity_poly.pdbx_strand_id
1 'polypeptide(L)'
;MNLFKIEANYIDILNKEIYLASITIANGHIVSMTKINAILDEYILPGFIDAHIHIERSFFIPSNFTHLVVQHSTVATISDPHEIVNVFFRI
;
A
#
# COMPACT_ATOMS: atom_id res chain seq x y z
N MET A 1 -11.57 -12.57 -16.03
CA MET A 1 -10.87 -13.06 -14.82
C MET A 1 -9.44 -12.57 -14.90
N ASN A 2 -9.04 -11.69 -13.98
CA ASN A 2 -7.70 -11.14 -13.96
C ASN A 2 -6.85 -12.01 -13.02
N LEU A 3 -5.97 -12.81 -13.62
CA LEU A 3 -5.01 -13.66 -12.94
C LEU A 3 -3.61 -13.12 -13.25
N PHE A 4 -2.84 -12.80 -12.22
CA PHE A 4 -1.47 -12.35 -12.35
C PHE A 4 -0.55 -13.14 -11.42
N LYS A 5 0.66 -13.40 -11.89
CA LYS A 5 1.71 -14.10 -11.15
C LYS A 5 2.91 -13.18 -11.04
N ILE A 6 3.43 -13.03 -9.83
CA ILE A 6 4.60 -12.19 -9.53
C ILE A 6 5.62 -13.07 -8.80
N GLU A 7 6.89 -12.94 -9.18
CA GLU A 7 8.00 -13.65 -8.55
C GLU A 7 9.02 -12.60 -8.10
N ALA A 8 9.27 -12.51 -6.80
CA ALA A 8 10.17 -11.51 -6.22
C ALA A 8 10.59 -11.91 -4.80
N ASN A 9 11.59 -11.22 -4.24
CA ASN A 9 11.97 -11.39 -2.84
C ASN A 9 10.90 -10.77 -1.95
N TYR A 10 10.09 -11.63 -1.33
CA TYR A 10 9.06 -11.21 -0.40
C TYR A 10 9.68 -10.87 0.95
N ILE A 11 9.38 -9.66 1.44
CA ILE A 11 9.78 -9.20 2.77
C ILE A 11 8.71 -9.62 3.77
N ASP A 12 9.00 -10.68 4.52
CA ASP A 12 8.13 -11.14 5.60
C ASP A 12 8.42 -10.36 6.88
N ILE A 13 7.60 -9.35 7.13
CA ILE A 13 7.75 -8.43 8.26
C ILE A 13 7.51 -9.15 9.59
N LEU A 14 6.59 -10.13 9.63
CA LEU A 14 6.22 -10.83 10.85
C LEU A 14 7.33 -11.79 11.29
N ASN A 15 7.87 -12.54 10.33
CA ASN A 15 8.95 -13.51 10.60
C ASN A 15 10.35 -12.89 10.52
N LYS A 16 10.47 -11.64 10.05
CA LYS A 16 11.74 -10.92 9.84
C LYS A 16 12.69 -11.66 8.89
N GLU A 17 12.10 -12.30 7.88
CA GLU A 17 12.83 -13.04 6.85
C GLU A 17 12.58 -12.43 5.48
N ILE A 18 13.56 -12.58 4.59
CA ILE A 18 13.41 -12.26 3.17
C ILE A 18 13.64 -13.55 2.40
N TYR A 19 12.66 -13.92 1.58
CA TYR A 19 12.77 -15.12 0.75
C TYR A 19 12.09 -14.90 -0.59
N LEU A 20 12.58 -15.61 -1.61
CA LEU A 20 11.98 -15.54 -2.92
C LEU A 20 10.64 -16.29 -2.93
N ALA A 21 9.60 -15.59 -3.36
CA ALA A 21 8.23 -16.10 -3.35
C ALA A 21 7.56 -15.90 -4.71
N SER A 22 6.80 -16.90 -5.12
CA SER A 22 5.86 -16.82 -6.23
C SER A 22 4.46 -16.55 -5.68
N ILE A 23 3.91 -15.39 -6.01
CA ILE A 23 2.61 -14.90 -5.51
C ILE A 23 1.62 -14.93 -6.66
N THR A 24 0.51 -15.63 -6.47
CA THR A 24 -0.59 -15.69 -7.44
C THR A 24 -1.75 -14.85 -6.93
N ILE A 25 -2.19 -13.90 -7.76
CA ILE A 25 -3.27 -12.96 -7.46
C ILE A 25 -4.41 -13.22 -8.42
N ALA A 26 -5.61 -13.44 -7.89
CA ALA A 26 -6.84 -13.56 -8.68
C ALA A 26 -7.88 -12.56 -8.16
N ASN A 27 -8.46 -11.79 -9.08
CA ASN A 27 -9.54 -10.83 -8.77
C ASN A 27 -9.19 -9.85 -7.63
N GLY A 28 -7.93 -9.40 -7.58
CA GLY A 28 -7.47 -8.46 -6.54
C GLY A 28 -7.10 -9.09 -5.19
N HIS A 29 -7.21 -10.41 -5.06
CA HIS A 29 -6.85 -11.14 -3.84
C HIS A 29 -5.65 -12.05 -4.07
N ILE A 30 -4.78 -12.15 -3.06
CA ILE A 30 -3.70 -13.13 -3.04
C ILE A 30 -4.32 -14.51 -2.80
N VAL A 31 -4.17 -15.43 -3.76
CA VAL A 31 -4.72 -16.79 -3.71
C VAL A 31 -3.71 -17.77 -3.13
N SER A 32 -2.44 -17.62 -3.48
CA SER A 32 -1.38 -18.50 -3.02
C SER A 32 -0.03 -17.81 -3.05
N MET A 33 0.84 -18.23 -2.14
CA MET A 33 2.23 -17.80 -2.06
C MET A 33 3.11 -19.03 -1.79
N THR A 34 4.13 -19.25 -2.64
CA THR A 34 5.03 -20.40 -2.52
C THR A 34 6.48 -19.95 -2.57
N LYS A 35 7.32 -20.47 -1.65
CA LYS A 35 8.77 -20.23 -1.68
C LYS A 35 9.38 -20.92 -2.91
N ILE A 36 10.24 -20.20 -3.62
CA ILE A 36 10.94 -20.68 -4.81
C ILE A 36 12.45 -20.54 -4.62
N ASN A 37 13.24 -21.42 -5.26
CA ASN A 37 14.70 -21.34 -5.29
C ASN A 37 15.15 -20.81 -6.64
N ALA A 38 15.27 -19.49 -6.75
CA ALA A 38 15.88 -18.79 -7.87
C ALA A 38 16.60 -17.53 -7.36
N ILE A 39 17.18 -16.74 -8.28
CA ILE A 39 17.85 -15.49 -7.97
C ILE A 39 17.14 -14.39 -8.75
N LEU A 40 16.52 -13.45 -8.04
CA LEU A 40 15.98 -12.21 -8.57
C LEU A 40 16.46 -11.05 -7.71
N ASP A 41 16.62 -9.87 -8.31
CA ASP A 41 17.04 -8.65 -7.61
C ASP A 41 15.86 -7.80 -7.12
N GLU A 42 14.64 -8.16 -7.51
CA GLU A 42 13.42 -7.42 -7.21
C GLU A 42 12.87 -7.80 -5.84
N TYR A 43 12.33 -6.80 -5.11
CA TYR A 43 11.74 -6.98 -3.80
C TYR A 43 10.26 -6.61 -3.82
N ILE A 44 9.46 -7.34 -3.05
CA ILE A 44 8.05 -7.05 -2.86
C ILE A 44 7.73 -7.00 -1.37
N LEU A 45 6.96 -5.99 -0.99
CA LEU A 45 6.45 -5.81 0.37
C LEU A 45 4.97 -5.40 0.32
N PRO A 46 4.23 -5.58 1.41
CA PRO A 46 2.93 -4.96 1.57
C PRO A 46 3.02 -3.43 1.41
N GLY A 47 2.00 -2.83 0.80
CA GLY A 47 1.92 -1.36 0.71
C GLY A 47 1.86 -0.71 2.10
N PHE A 48 2.35 0.52 2.20
CA PHE A 48 2.37 1.26 3.46
C PHE A 48 1.00 1.80 3.84
N ILE A 49 0.76 1.88 5.15
CA ILE A 49 -0.42 2.49 5.75
C ILE A 49 0.05 3.63 6.63
N ASP A 50 -0.37 4.86 6.32
CA ASP A 50 -0.14 6.01 7.20
C ASP A 50 -1.22 6.05 8.28
N ALA A 51 -0.79 5.94 9.54
CA ALA A 51 -1.70 5.85 10.67
C ALA A 51 -2.34 7.18 11.06
N HIS A 52 -1.79 8.32 10.64
CA HIS A 52 -2.34 9.62 11.00
C HIS A 52 -1.85 10.74 10.09
N ILE A 53 -2.75 11.26 9.26
CA ILE A 53 -2.46 12.41 8.40
C ILE A 53 -3.63 13.39 8.36
N HIS A 54 -3.34 14.69 8.22
CA HIS A 54 -4.33 15.70 7.88
C HIS A 54 -4.13 16.09 6.41
N ILE A 55 -4.99 15.58 5.52
CA ILE A 55 -4.89 15.84 4.08
C ILE A 55 -5.04 17.35 3.81
N GLU A 56 -5.82 18.05 4.62
CA GLU A 56 -6.10 19.49 4.50
C GLU A 56 -4.85 20.35 4.60
N ARG A 57 -3.87 19.93 5.40
CA ARG A 57 -2.59 20.64 5.56
C ARG A 57 -1.67 20.50 4.35
N SER A 58 -1.98 19.55 3.45
CA SER A 58 -1.27 19.42 2.18
C SER A 58 -1.73 20.42 1.12
N PHE A 59 -2.81 21.17 1.37
CA PHE A 59 -3.46 22.08 0.42
C PHE A 59 -3.90 21.42 -0.90
N PHE A 60 -3.99 20.08 -0.94
CA PHE A 60 -4.51 19.33 -2.08
C PHE A 60 -5.96 18.89 -1.86
N ILE A 61 -6.68 18.76 -2.97
CA ILE A 61 -7.92 17.98 -3.01
C ILE A 61 -7.55 16.50 -2.72
N PRO A 62 -8.32 15.74 -1.92
CA PRO A 62 -8.00 14.35 -1.58
C PRO A 62 -7.69 13.45 -2.77
N SER A 63 -8.37 13.66 -3.91
CA SER A 63 -8.08 12.95 -5.17
C SER A 63 -6.64 13.20 -5.64
N ASN A 64 -6.17 14.44 -5.61
CA ASN A 64 -4.82 14.81 -6.06
C ASN A 64 -3.76 14.32 -5.07
N PHE A 65 -4.06 14.39 -3.77
CA PHE A 65 -3.20 13.81 -2.73
C PHE A 65 -2.96 12.31 -2.99
N THR A 66 -4.02 11.56 -3.30
CA THR A 66 -3.95 10.11 -3.57
C THR A 66 -3.00 9.78 -4.73
N HIS A 67 -3.04 10.57 -5.81
CA HIS A 67 -2.16 10.38 -6.97
C HIS A 67 -0.67 10.56 -6.64
N LEU A 68 -0.35 11.42 -5.67
CA LEU A 68 1.03 11.67 -5.23
C LEU A 68 1.53 10.56 -4.29
N VAL A 69 0.70 10.12 -3.34
CA VAL A 69 1.17 9.15 -2.32
C VAL A 69 1.28 7.73 -2.83
N VAL A 70 0.47 7.34 -3.82
CA VAL A 70 0.53 5.98 -4.40
C VAL A 70 1.88 5.71 -5.10
N GLN A 71 2.54 6.76 -5.62
CA GLN A 71 3.88 6.68 -6.20
C GLN A 71 4.97 6.35 -5.17
N HIS A 72 4.66 6.55 -3.89
CA HIS A 72 5.55 6.30 -2.76
C HIS A 72 5.12 5.04 -1.96
N SER A 73 4.33 4.16 -2.59
CA SER A 73 3.89 2.88 -2.02
C SER A 73 2.91 2.96 -0.84
N THR A 74 2.34 4.14 -0.54
CA THR A 74 1.25 4.28 0.44
C THR A 74 -0.08 3.89 -0.20
N VAL A 75 -0.73 2.87 0.35
CA VAL A 75 -2.00 2.33 -0.17
C VAL A 75 -3.21 2.72 0.67
N ALA A 76 -3.00 3.15 1.91
CA ALA A 76 -4.07 3.62 2.78
C ALA A 76 -3.56 4.68 3.77
N THR A 77 -4.46 5.56 4.18
CA THR A 77 -4.20 6.56 5.22
C THR A 77 -5.38 6.65 6.17
N ILE A 78 -5.11 6.86 7.46
CA ILE A 78 -6.13 7.25 8.43
C ILE A 78 -6.06 8.77 8.55
N SER A 79 -7.10 9.44 8.07
CA SER A 79 -7.12 10.90 7.99
C SER A 79 -8.17 11.50 8.90
N ASP A 80 -7.74 12.43 9.74
CA ASP A 80 -8.61 13.17 10.65
C ASP A 80 -9.00 14.51 10.02
N PRO A 81 -10.27 14.69 9.59
CA PRO A 81 -10.70 15.82 8.76
C PRO A 81 -11.00 17.09 9.57
N HIS A 82 -10.39 17.26 10.75
CA HIS A 82 -10.78 18.31 11.68
C HIS A 82 -10.60 19.72 11.12
N GLU A 83 -9.69 19.94 10.18
CA GLU A 83 -9.48 21.26 9.57
C GLU A 83 -10.67 21.63 8.66
N ILE A 84 -11.18 20.67 7.86
CA ILE A 84 -12.42 20.85 7.07
C ILE A 84 -13.60 21.02 8.01
N VAL A 85 -13.72 20.18 9.04
CA VAL A 85 -14.85 20.22 9.97
C VAL A 85 -14.93 21.55 10.69
N ASN A 86 -13.80 22.09 11.17
CA ASN A 86 -13.75 23.38 11.87
C ASN A 86 -14.16 24.57 11.00
N VAL A 87 -13.99 24.49 9.68
CA VAL A 87 -14.41 25.54 8.74
C VAL A 87 -15.87 25.37 8.35
N PHE A 88 -16.30 24.15 8.01
CA PHE A 88 -17.65 23.88 7.51
C PHE A 88 -18.73 23.82 8.59
N PHE A 89 -18.39 23.40 9.81
CA PHE A 89 -19.34 23.29 10.93
C PHE A 89 -19.27 24.46 11.91
N ARG A 90 -18.72 25.61 11.48
CA ARG A 90 -18.78 26.84 12.26
C ARG A 90 -20.20 27.44 12.18
N ILE A 91 -21.10 26.91 13.01
CA ILE A 91 -22.33 27.58 13.47
C ILE A 91 -22.00 28.57 14.60
#